data_AF-A0A7X7MQL2-F1
#
_entry.id   AF-A0A7X7MQL2-F1
#
_cell.length_a   1.000
_cell.length_b   1.000
_cell.length_c   1.000
_cell.angle_alpha   90.00
_cell.angle_beta   90.00
_cell.angle_gamma   90.00
#
_symmetry.space_group_name_H-M   'P 1'
#
loop_
_entity.id
_entity.type
_entity.pdbx_description
1 polymer ?
#
loop_
_entity_poly.entity_id
_entity_poly.type
_entity_poly.pdbx_seq_one_letter_code
_entity_poly.pdbx_strand_id
1 'polypeptide(L)'
;MGLFNLFGKKEPASTSGQPTAIEYVEWLLRYMLCTSRTELTLDTRKALPGSAPSAGEEPPPCVPEPSAVINRLKLLAGIAPVKQAETVERTFEQPLNQLAMFVTARFRDEPDRSVCTLRLQVRNKSS
;
A
#
# COMPACT_ATOMS: atom_id res chain seq x y z
N MET A 1 39.83 -22.04 4.08
CA MET A 1 38.99 -22.79 5.06
C MET A 1 37.81 -21.89 5.38
N GLY A 2 36.66 -21.98 4.70
CA GLY A 2 35.64 -23.03 4.79
C GLY A 2 34.63 -22.65 5.88
N LEU A 3 33.58 -21.88 5.55
CA LEU A 3 32.19 -22.33 5.25
C LEU A 3 31.39 -22.80 6.47
N PHE A 4 30.33 -22.06 6.84
CA PHE A 4 29.04 -22.65 7.22
C PHE A 4 27.88 -21.76 6.76
N ASN A 5 27.31 -22.15 5.61
CA ASN A 5 25.95 -21.83 5.18
C ASN A 5 24.99 -22.75 5.94
N LEU A 6 23.87 -22.23 6.45
CA LEU A 6 22.63 -23.01 6.66
C LEU A 6 21.49 -22.06 7.06
N PHE A 7 20.78 -21.51 6.08
CA PHE A 7 19.32 -21.58 5.96
C PHE A 7 18.93 -20.95 4.63
N GLY A 8 18.74 -21.82 3.64
CA GLY A 8 18.22 -21.44 2.34
C GLY A 8 16.70 -21.26 2.36
N LYS A 9 16.25 -20.23 1.64
CA LYS A 9 15.17 -20.39 0.67
C LYS A 9 15.38 -19.34 -0.41
N LYS A 10 15.48 -19.84 -1.64
CA LYS A 10 15.51 -19.06 -2.89
C LYS A 10 14.37 -18.04 -2.85
N GLU A 11 14.71 -16.75 -2.91
CA GLU A 11 13.85 -15.80 -3.63
C GLU A 11 14.56 -15.50 -4.95
N PRO A 12 13.86 -15.63 -6.09
CA PRO A 12 14.46 -15.34 -7.37
C PRO A 12 14.82 -13.87 -7.40
N ALA A 13 16.02 -13.58 -7.90
CA ALA A 13 16.38 -12.26 -8.38
C ALA A 13 15.30 -11.79 -9.37
N SER A 14 14.37 -10.94 -8.90
CA SER A 14 13.44 -10.25 -9.80
C SER A 14 14.25 -9.18 -10.54
N THR A 15 14.54 -9.56 -11.77
CA THR A 15 15.30 -8.82 -12.76
C THR A 15 14.51 -7.56 -13.14
N SER A 16 15.17 -6.40 -13.05
CA SER A 16 15.00 -5.23 -13.92
C SER A 16 13.57 -4.69 -14.20
N GLY A 17 13.22 -3.58 -13.55
CA GLY A 17 12.56 -2.46 -14.23
C GLY A 17 11.04 -2.43 -14.35
N GLN A 18 10.29 -3.21 -13.55
CA GLN A 18 8.86 -2.96 -13.39
C GLN A 18 8.62 -2.20 -12.07
N PRO A 19 8.08 -0.98 -12.12
CA PRO A 19 7.82 -0.23 -10.91
C PRO A 19 6.71 -0.94 -10.09
N THR A 20 6.93 -1.03 -8.78
CA THR A 20 6.32 -2.04 -7.90
C THR A 20 5.12 -1.50 -7.12
N ALA A 21 4.27 -2.40 -6.59
CA ALA A 21 3.20 -2.02 -5.67
C ALA A 21 3.69 -1.25 -4.42
N ILE A 22 4.98 -1.36 -4.08
CA ILE A 22 5.61 -0.60 -2.99
C ILE A 22 5.65 0.89 -3.36
N GLU A 23 6.24 1.21 -4.52
CA GLU A 23 6.39 2.58 -5.01
C GLU A 23 5.03 3.23 -5.26
N TYR A 24 4.07 2.46 -5.78
CA TYR A 24 2.69 2.93 -5.94
C TYR A 24 2.04 3.31 -4.61
N VAL A 25 2.16 2.48 -3.57
CA VAL A 25 1.57 2.77 -2.25
C VAL A 25 2.21 4.00 -1.61
N GLU A 26 3.53 4.15 -1.72
CA GLU A 26 4.22 5.35 -1.24
C GLU A 26 3.76 6.61 -1.96
N TRP A 27 3.66 6.55 -3.29
CA TRP A 27 3.07 7.63 -4.08
C TRP A 27 1.62 7.89 -3.68
N LEU A 28 0.79 6.84 -3.49
CA LEU A 28 -0.63 6.96 -3.16
C LEU A 28 -0.84 7.71 -1.84
N LEU A 29 -0.06 7.38 -0.82
CA LEU A 29 -0.16 7.99 0.49
C LEU A 29 0.34 9.45 0.46
N ARG A 30 1.41 9.74 -0.31
CA ARG A 30 1.84 11.12 -0.58
C ARG A 30 0.79 11.90 -1.37
N TYR A 31 0.21 11.30 -2.40
CA TYR A 31 -0.84 11.89 -3.23
C TYR A 31 -2.04 12.28 -2.38
N MET A 32 -2.52 11.38 -1.52
CA MET A 32 -3.61 11.68 -0.58
C MET A 32 -3.24 12.82 0.38
N LEU A 33 -2.00 12.86 0.86
CA LEU A 33 -1.51 13.96 1.72
C LEU A 33 -1.47 15.30 0.97
N CYS A 34 -0.87 15.34 -0.22
CA CYS A 34 -0.74 16.55 -1.05
C CYS A 34 -2.09 17.08 -1.53
N THR A 35 -3.06 16.20 -1.79
CA THR A 35 -4.42 16.56 -2.21
C THR A 35 -5.38 16.78 -1.04
N SER A 36 -4.89 16.76 0.20
CA SER A 36 -5.71 16.86 1.42
C SER A 36 -6.87 15.84 1.49
N ARG A 37 -6.70 14.69 0.84
CA ARG A 37 -7.69 13.63 0.77
C ARG A 37 -7.55 12.71 1.98
N THR A 38 -8.45 12.87 2.93
CA THR A 38 -8.42 12.11 4.20
C THR A 38 -8.95 10.69 4.08
N GLU A 39 -9.75 10.39 3.05
CA GLU A 39 -10.31 9.05 2.81
C GLU A 39 -10.21 8.67 1.32
N LEU A 40 -9.81 7.43 1.07
CA LEU A 40 -9.74 6.85 -0.28
C LEU A 40 -10.18 5.38 -0.24
N THR A 41 -10.97 4.96 -1.22
CA THR A 41 -11.34 3.55 -1.37
C THR A 41 -10.72 2.97 -2.64
N LEU A 42 -9.99 1.88 -2.47
CA LEU A 42 -9.47 1.03 -3.53
C LEU A 42 -10.39 -0.19 -3.68
N ASP A 43 -10.67 -0.57 -4.91
CA ASP A 43 -11.49 -1.73 -5.25
C ASP A 43 -10.80 -2.47 -6.40
N THR A 44 -10.60 -3.78 -6.27
CA THR A 44 -9.92 -4.57 -7.32
C THR A 44 -10.62 -4.56 -8.67
N ARG A 45 -11.90 -4.16 -8.71
CA ARG A 45 -12.68 -4.04 -9.95
C ARG A 45 -12.64 -2.62 -10.55
N LYS A 46 -11.98 -1.68 -9.89
CA LYS A 46 -11.87 -0.29 -10.34
C LYS A 46 -10.43 0.03 -10.70
N ALA A 47 -10.27 0.96 -11.64
CA ALA A 47 -8.97 1.53 -11.95
C ALA A 47 -8.37 2.20 -10.69
N LEU A 48 -7.06 2.08 -10.54
CA LEU A 48 -6.34 2.71 -9.46
C LEU A 48 -6.28 4.24 -9.66
N PRO A 49 -6.16 5.03 -8.59
CA PRO A 49 -5.83 6.45 -8.72
C PRO A 49 -4.57 6.66 -9.56
N GLY A 50 -4.59 7.64 -10.47
CA GLY A 50 -3.49 7.88 -11.39
C GLY A 50 -3.43 6.94 -12.61
N SER A 51 -4.40 6.04 -12.81
CA SER A 51 -4.51 5.25 -14.06
C SER A 51 -4.91 6.09 -15.28
N ALA A 52 -5.50 7.27 -15.08
CA ALA A 52 -5.82 8.21 -16.14
C ALA A 52 -5.03 9.51 -15.94
N PRO A 53 -4.51 10.13 -17.01
CA PRO A 53 -3.83 11.41 -16.90
C PRO A 53 -4.82 12.47 -16.42
N SER A 54 -4.50 13.09 -15.29
CA SER A 54 -5.23 14.21 -14.71
C SER A 54 -4.35 15.45 -14.81
N ALA A 55 -4.92 16.56 -15.27
CA ALA A 55 -4.15 17.78 -15.48
C ALA A 55 -3.73 18.38 -14.13
N GLY A 56 -2.43 18.49 -13.89
CA GLY A 56 -1.86 19.13 -12.69
C GLY A 56 -1.57 18.20 -11.52
N GLU A 57 -1.81 16.89 -11.64
CA GLU A 57 -1.44 15.90 -10.63
C GLU A 57 -0.14 15.19 -11.02
N GLU A 58 0.77 14.97 -10.05
CA GLU A 58 1.97 14.18 -10.27
C GLU A 58 1.56 12.72 -10.58
N PRO A 59 1.89 12.18 -11.76
CA PRO A 59 1.49 10.83 -12.12
C PRO A 59 2.21 9.80 -11.24
N PRO A 60 1.60 8.63 -10.98
CA PRO A 60 2.25 7.58 -10.23
C PRO A 60 3.45 7.01 -11.02
N PRO A 61 4.48 6.49 -10.33
CA PRO A 61 5.66 5.90 -10.98
C PRO A 61 5.34 4.59 -11.72
N CYS A 62 4.26 3.90 -11.32
CA CYS A 62 3.68 2.72 -11.98
C CYS A 62 2.16 2.73 -11.82
N VAL A 63 1.49 1.87 -12.56
CA VAL A 63 0.12 1.46 -12.26
C VAL A 63 0.12 -0.06 -12.15
N PRO A 64 0.34 -0.63 -10.95
CA PRO A 64 0.35 -2.08 -10.74
C PRO A 64 -1.08 -2.65 -10.73
N GLU A 65 -1.19 -3.97 -10.66
CA GLU A 65 -2.49 -4.63 -10.44
C GLU A 65 -3.13 -4.21 -9.10
N PRO A 66 -4.43 -3.86 -9.06
CA PRO A 66 -5.10 -3.44 -7.82
C PRO A 66 -4.94 -4.44 -6.66
N SER A 67 -4.98 -5.74 -6.96
CA SER A 67 -4.79 -6.81 -5.97
C SER A 67 -3.40 -6.75 -5.32
N ALA A 68 -2.36 -6.39 -6.08
CA ALA A 68 -1.00 -6.26 -5.56
C ALA A 68 -0.90 -5.06 -4.59
N VAL A 69 -1.58 -3.96 -4.89
CA VAL A 69 -1.65 -2.78 -4.01
C VAL A 69 -2.36 -3.10 -2.70
N ILE A 70 -3.53 -3.74 -2.77
CA ILE A 70 -4.27 -4.13 -1.56
C ILE A 70 -3.46 -5.12 -0.71
N ASN A 71 -2.79 -6.08 -1.33
CA ASN A 71 -1.92 -7.01 -0.61
C ASN A 71 -0.73 -6.30 0.03
N ARG A 72 -0.13 -5.30 -0.64
CA ARG A 72 0.92 -4.48 -0.05
C ARG A 72 0.41 -3.70 1.17
N LEU A 73 -0.79 -3.13 1.09
CA LEU A 73 -1.43 -2.44 2.22
C LEU A 73 -1.74 -3.39 3.39
N LYS A 74 -2.19 -4.63 3.10
CA LYS A 74 -2.35 -5.68 4.13
C LYS A 74 -1.02 -5.93 4.86
N LEU A 75 0.07 -6.11 4.11
CA LEU A 75 1.40 -6.32 4.70
C LEU A 75 1.85 -5.16 5.59
N LEU A 76 1.67 -3.91 5.15
CA LEU A 76 1.97 -2.72 5.97
C LEU A 76 1.14 -2.66 7.25
N ALA A 77 -0.11 -3.13 7.17
CA ALA A 77 -1.02 -3.21 8.30
C ALA A 77 -0.81 -4.44 9.20
N GLY A 78 0.22 -5.25 8.93
CA GLY A 78 0.50 -6.49 9.69
C GLY A 78 -0.50 -7.63 9.43
N ILE A 79 -1.22 -7.58 8.30
CA ILE A 79 -2.20 -8.58 7.89
C ILE A 79 -1.58 -9.46 6.79
N ALA A 80 -1.78 -10.78 6.87
CA ALA A 80 -1.36 -11.68 5.82
C ALA A 80 -2.07 -11.34 4.48
N PRO A 81 -1.37 -11.37 3.33
CA PRO A 81 -1.92 -10.99 2.02
C PRO A 81 -2.79 -12.11 1.41
N VAL A 82 -3.75 -12.60 2.20
CA VAL A 82 -4.74 -13.60 1.83
C VAL A 82 -6.14 -12.99 1.99
N LYS A 83 -7.15 -13.64 1.38
CA LYS A 83 -8.55 -13.25 1.58
C LYS A 83 -8.92 -13.45 3.05
N GLN A 84 -9.51 -12.41 3.65
CA GLN A 84 -10.03 -12.44 5.01
C GLN A 84 -11.51 -12.84 4.97
N ALA A 85 -11.92 -13.71 5.90
CA ALA A 85 -13.33 -14.12 6.01
C ALA A 85 -14.21 -12.97 6.54
N GLU A 86 -13.63 -12.07 7.33
CA GLU A 86 -14.31 -10.95 7.95
C GLU A 86 -13.67 -9.62 7.54
N THR A 87 -14.38 -8.52 7.80
CA THR A 87 -13.81 -7.19 7.60
C THR A 87 -12.75 -6.92 8.66
N VAL A 88 -11.52 -6.62 8.23
CA VAL A 88 -10.39 -6.35 9.13
C VAL A 88 -10.00 -4.90 9.04
N GLU A 89 -9.82 -4.23 10.17
CA GLU A 89 -9.32 -2.86 10.24
C GLU A 89 -8.05 -2.82 11.07
N ARG A 90 -7.02 -2.14 10.54
CA ARG A 90 -5.73 -1.97 11.21
C ARG A 90 -5.18 -0.59 10.90
N THR A 91 -4.48 -0.03 11.87
CA THR A 91 -3.77 1.24 11.72
C THR A 91 -2.28 0.97 11.71
N PHE A 92 -1.57 1.54 10.75
CA PHE A 92 -0.12 1.56 10.71
C PHE A 92 0.40 2.99 10.66
N GLU A 93 1.59 3.20 11.22
CA GLU A 93 2.28 4.47 11.20
C GLU A 93 3.23 4.52 10.01
N GLN A 94 3.18 5.62 9.27
CA GLN A 94 4.20 5.99 8.31
C GLN A 94 4.92 7.25 8.81
N PRO A 95 6.23 7.17 9.11
CA PRO A 95 6.97 8.32 9.59
C PRO A 95 7.11 9.37 8.46
N LEU A 96 6.82 10.61 8.81
CA LEU A 96 7.15 11.81 8.04
C LEU A 96 8.15 12.61 8.87
N ASN A 97 9.08 13.36 8.25
CA ASN A 97 10.21 14.02 8.92
C ASN A 97 9.99 14.42 10.40
N GLN A 98 9.01 15.30 10.67
CA GLN A 98 8.63 15.74 12.03
C GLN A 98 7.21 15.32 12.45
N LEU A 99 6.51 14.56 11.61
CA LEU A 99 5.11 14.19 11.77
C LEU A 99 4.95 12.67 11.70
N ALA A 100 3.87 12.15 12.26
CA ALA A 100 3.47 10.77 12.05
C ALA A 100 2.18 10.75 11.24
N MET A 101 2.18 9.99 10.14
CA MET A 101 0.99 9.72 9.36
C MET A 101 0.42 8.38 9.79
N PHE A 102 -0.73 8.41 10.46
CA PHE A 102 -1.48 7.23 10.85
C PHE A 102 -2.43 6.87 9.71
N VAL A 103 -2.21 5.71 9.11
CA VAL A 103 -3.04 5.18 8.04
C VAL A 103 -3.91 4.07 8.62
N THR A 104 -5.21 4.31 8.69
CA THR A 104 -6.18 3.26 9.04
C THR A 104 -6.67 2.62 7.76
N ALA A 105 -6.38 1.33 7.59
CA ALA A 105 -6.77 0.53 6.45
C ALA A 105 -7.82 -0.49 6.85
N ARG A 106 -8.99 -0.38 6.23
CA ARG A 106 -10.11 -1.30 6.40
C ARG A 106 -10.26 -2.17 5.16
N PHE A 107 -10.11 -3.47 5.34
CA PHE A 107 -10.15 -4.47 4.27
C PHE A 107 -11.45 -5.26 4.33
N ARG A 108 -12.11 -5.37 3.18
CA ARG A 108 -13.27 -6.24 2.96
C ARG A 108 -12.98 -7.10 1.74
N ASP A 109 -12.82 -8.39 1.96
CA ASP A 109 -12.69 -9.36 0.87
C ASP A 109 -14.05 -10.01 0.62
N GLU A 110 -14.44 -10.05 -0.65
CA GLU A 110 -15.61 -10.75 -1.17
C GLU A 110 -15.14 -11.83 -2.16
N PRO A 111 -16.00 -12.78 -2.59
CA PRO A 111 -15.60 -13.88 -3.46
C PRO A 111 -14.82 -13.41 -4.71
N ASP A 112 -15.24 -12.29 -5.31
CA ASP A 112 -14.70 -11.82 -6.59
C ASP A 112 -14.19 -10.36 -6.56
N ARG A 113 -14.00 -9.79 -5.37
CA ARG A 113 -13.38 -8.47 -5.22
C ARG A 113 -12.75 -8.30 -3.85
N SER A 114 -11.74 -7.44 -3.77
CA SER A 114 -11.20 -6.94 -2.51
C SER A 114 -11.33 -5.43 -2.49
N VAL A 115 -11.84 -4.91 -1.37
CA VAL A 115 -12.01 -3.47 -1.16
C VAL A 115 -11.14 -3.06 0.02
N CYS A 116 -10.37 -2.00 -0.15
CA CYS A 116 -9.58 -1.38 0.91
C CYS A 116 -9.96 0.09 1.04
N THR A 117 -10.47 0.48 2.20
CA THR A 117 -10.69 1.89 2.54
C THR A 117 -9.53 2.37 3.41
N LEU A 118 -8.83 3.39 2.93
CA LEU A 118 -7.74 4.08 3.62
C LEU A 118 -8.26 5.37 4.24
N ARG A 119 -7.91 5.60 5.50
CA ARG A 119 -8.15 6.85 6.22
C ARG A 119 -6.83 7.39 6.75
N LEU A 120 -6.55 8.65 6.45
CA LEU A 120 -5.33 9.33 6.86
C LEU A 120 -5.59 10.25 8.04
N GLN A 121 -4.70 10.17 9.03
CA GLN A 121 -4.60 11.14 10.10
C GLN A 121 -3.14 11.53 10.30
N VAL A 122 -2.83 12.81 10.17
CA VAL A 122 -1.50 13.34 10.47
C VAL A 122 -1.49 13.89 11.88
N ARG A 123 -0.51 13.50 12.69
CA ARG A 123 -0.28 14.07 14.03
C ARG A 123 1.18 14.49 14.16
N ASN A 124 1.47 15.46 15.01
CA ASN A 124 2.84 15.78 15.39
C ASN A 124 3.47 14.58 16.11
N LYS A 125 4.75 14.32 15.87
CA LYS A 125 5.51 13.27 16.57
C LYS A 125 5.79 13.60 18.06
N SER A 126 5.08 14.58 18.61
CA SER A 126 5.31 15.14 19.94
C SER A 126 4.02 15.14 20.76
N SER A 127 3.86 14.10 21.56
CA SER A 127 3.43 14.18 22.96
C SER A 127 4.09 13.05 23.73
#